data_AF-A0A956AD81-F1
#
_entry.id   AF-A0A956AD81-F1
#
_cell.length_a   1.000
_cell.length_b   1.000
_cell.length_c   1.000
_cell.angle_alpha   90.00
_cell.angle_beta   90.00
_cell.angle_gamma   90.00
#
_symmetry.space_group_name_H-M   'P 1'
#
loop_
_entity.id
_entity.type
_entity.pdbx_description
1 polymer ?
#
loop_
_entity_poly.entity_id
_entity_poly.type
_entity_poly.pdbx_seq_one_letter_code
_entity_poly.pdbx_strand_id
1 'polypeptide(L)'
;MTKRLMRGVLLLAVCFAIASFAHEQQAQAQYNVGQSVSVLWKGKWYAARVLAVRPNSWYIKYKGYSASWNEWVGPGRIRPRHVMHHGVYPVGTPVMVLWKGKWYPARVLQARPNSWYIKYKGYGSNWNEWVGPGRIRPR
;
A
#
# COMPACT_ATOMS: atom_id res chain seq x y z
N MET A 1 60.33 26.73 39.74
CA MET A 1 60.43 28.18 39.45
C MET A 1 60.08 28.36 37.97
N THR A 2 58.82 28.69 37.62
CA THR A 2 58.33 30.04 37.20
C THR A 2 58.93 30.49 35.86
N LYS A 3 58.22 30.93 34.81
CA LYS A 3 56.90 31.59 34.59
C LYS A 3 56.60 31.56 33.05
N ARG A 4 55.34 31.38 32.61
CA ARG A 4 54.47 32.33 31.83
C ARG A 4 55.15 33.05 30.63
N LEU A 5 54.60 33.17 29.42
CA LEU A 5 53.27 33.68 29.03
C LEU A 5 53.03 33.55 27.48
N MET A 6 51.80 33.17 27.05
CA MET A 6 50.92 33.72 25.96
C MET A 6 51.51 34.13 24.58
N ARG A 7 50.91 33.94 23.38
CA ARG A 7 49.51 33.90 22.87
C ARG A 7 49.55 33.42 21.40
N GLY A 8 48.49 32.80 20.89
CA GLY A 8 48.29 32.62 19.45
C GLY A 8 47.14 31.68 19.10
N VAL A 9 45.91 32.21 19.13
CA VAL A 9 44.69 31.52 18.69
C VAL A 9 44.72 31.39 17.16
N LEU A 10 44.58 30.19 16.63
CA LEU A 10 44.10 29.99 15.26
C LEU A 10 42.93 29.01 15.29
N LEU A 11 41.73 29.60 15.33
CA LEU A 11 40.47 28.91 15.05
C LEU A 11 40.48 28.50 13.57
N LEU A 12 40.50 27.20 13.30
CA LEU A 12 39.93 26.66 12.07
C LEU A 12 38.84 25.68 12.47
N ALA A 13 37.62 26.21 12.54
CA ALA A 13 36.41 25.43 12.53
C ALA A 13 36.26 24.81 11.15
N VAL A 14 36.27 23.48 11.06
CA VAL A 14 35.42 22.78 10.08
C VAL A 14 34.82 21.58 10.78
N CYS A 15 33.59 21.78 11.27
CA CYS A 15 32.66 20.72 11.58
C CYS A 15 32.32 19.97 10.28
N PHE A 16 32.82 18.75 10.09
CA PHE A 16 32.09 17.77 9.28
C PHE A 16 31.51 16.74 10.24
N ALA A 17 30.41 17.13 10.88
CA ALA A 17 29.39 16.18 11.23
C ALA A 17 28.95 15.55 9.90
N ILE A 18 29.42 14.34 9.61
CA ILE A 18 28.82 13.52 8.56
C ILE A 18 27.43 13.19 9.06
N ALA A 19 26.48 14.03 8.61
CA ALA A 19 25.07 13.83 8.77
C ALA A 19 24.73 12.42 8.33
N SER A 20 24.01 11.73 9.21
CA SER A 20 23.49 10.39 9.06
C SER A 20 22.80 10.21 7.71
N PHE A 21 23.34 9.39 6.82
CA PHE A 21 22.49 8.67 5.87
C PHE A 21 21.91 7.48 6.62
N ALA A 22 20.97 7.76 7.52
CA ALA A 22 19.95 6.79 7.82
C ALA A 22 19.24 6.51 6.50
N HIS A 23 19.67 5.47 5.79
CA HIS A 23 18.78 4.86 4.82
C HIS A 23 17.60 4.38 5.65
N GLU A 24 16.51 5.14 5.60
CA GLU A 24 15.19 4.58 5.78
C GLU A 24 15.07 3.47 4.75
N GLN A 25 15.49 2.26 5.13
CA GLN A 25 14.97 1.05 4.55
C GLN A 25 13.48 1.06 4.89
N GLN A 26 12.72 1.81 4.10
CA GLN A 26 11.30 1.53 3.93
C GLN A 26 11.25 0.04 3.68
N ALA A 27 10.65 -0.70 4.60
CA ALA A 27 10.39 -2.12 4.44
C ALA A 27 9.58 -2.27 3.14
N GLN A 28 10.29 -2.47 2.04
CA GLN A 28 9.68 -2.53 0.72
C GLN A 28 8.75 -3.72 0.76
N ALA A 29 7.46 -3.47 0.56
CA ALA A 29 6.44 -4.51 0.61
C ALA A 29 6.89 -5.68 -0.28
N GLN A 30 7.18 -6.83 0.35
CA GLN A 30 7.62 -8.01 -0.38
C GLN A 30 6.40 -8.65 -1.04
N TYR A 31 6.38 -8.68 -2.37
CA TYR A 31 5.31 -9.36 -3.12
C TYR A 31 5.65 -10.83 -3.34
N ASN A 32 4.65 -11.69 -3.26
CA ASN A 32 4.78 -13.14 -3.45
C ASN A 32 4.43 -13.57 -4.87
N VAL A 33 4.96 -14.72 -5.31
CA VAL A 33 4.54 -15.35 -6.57
C VAL A 33 3.02 -15.56 -6.56
N GLY A 34 2.36 -15.25 -7.67
CA GLY A 34 0.91 -15.32 -7.82
C GLY A 34 0.15 -14.08 -7.36
N GLN A 35 0.78 -13.17 -6.61
CA GLN A 35 0.12 -11.96 -6.11
C GLN A 35 -0.29 -11.03 -7.25
N SER A 36 -1.51 -10.47 -7.13
CA SER A 36 -1.98 -9.43 -8.04
C SER A 36 -1.44 -8.06 -7.62
N VAL A 37 -0.81 -7.37 -8.55
CA VAL A 37 -0.16 -6.07 -8.35
C VAL A 37 -0.57 -5.08 -9.43
N SER A 38 -0.21 -3.81 -9.24
CA SER A 38 -0.22 -2.81 -10.30
C SER A 38 1.20 -2.36 -10.59
N VAL A 39 1.54 -2.25 -11.88
CA VAL A 39 2.89 -1.93 -12.37
C VAL A 39 2.87 -0.65 -13.20
N LEU A 40 3.81 0.26 -12.94
CA LEU A 40 3.92 1.55 -13.63
C LEU A 40 4.60 1.36 -15.00
N TRP A 41 3.94 1.82 -16.06
CA TRP A 41 4.47 1.88 -17.42
C TRP A 41 4.03 3.18 -18.09
N LYS A 42 5.00 3.95 -18.63
CA LYS A 42 4.76 5.25 -19.31
C LYS A 42 3.78 6.17 -18.55
N GLY A 43 3.97 6.32 -17.24
CA GLY A 43 3.15 7.19 -16.39
C GLY A 43 1.78 6.63 -16.00
N LYS A 44 1.42 5.42 -16.41
CA LYS A 44 0.14 4.77 -16.10
C LYS A 44 0.35 3.46 -15.34
N TRP A 45 -0.60 3.11 -14.48
CA TRP A 45 -0.55 1.88 -13.69
C TRP A 45 -1.37 0.78 -14.34
N TYR A 46 -0.72 -0.34 -14.65
CA TYR A 46 -1.33 -1.48 -15.31
C TYR A 46 -1.44 -2.67 -14.37
N ALA A 47 -2.54 -3.39 -14.51
CA ALA A 47 -2.78 -4.64 -13.83
C ALA A 47 -1.72 -5.70 -14.20
N ALA A 48 -1.01 -6.28 -13.21
CA ALA A 48 -0.15 -7.45 -13.42
C ALA A 48 -0.29 -8.54 -12.35
N ARG A 49 0.36 -9.69 -12.57
CA ARG A 49 0.52 -10.81 -11.62
C ARG A 49 2.01 -11.13 -11.48
N VAL A 50 2.49 -11.35 -10.26
CA VAL A 50 3.88 -11.77 -9.99
C VAL A 50 4.07 -13.23 -10.44
N LEU A 51 5.12 -13.49 -11.20
CA LEU A 51 5.54 -14.82 -11.69
C LEU A 51 6.80 -15.33 -10.99
N ALA A 52 7.72 -14.44 -10.61
CA ALA A 52 8.94 -14.81 -9.87
C ALA A 52 9.40 -13.64 -8.98
N VAL A 53 10.19 -13.95 -7.96
CA VAL A 53 10.71 -12.99 -6.96
C VAL A 53 12.22 -13.13 -6.85
N ARG A 54 12.92 -12.00 -6.77
CA ARG A 54 14.35 -11.88 -6.44
C ARG A 54 14.54 -10.66 -5.54
N PRO A 55 15.71 -10.47 -4.90
CA PRO A 55 15.96 -9.28 -4.08
C PRO A 55 15.62 -8.00 -4.85
N ASN A 56 14.71 -7.19 -4.30
CA ASN A 56 14.23 -5.90 -4.83
C ASN A 56 13.70 -5.93 -6.28
N SER A 57 13.26 -7.09 -6.78
CA SER A 57 12.73 -7.20 -8.14
C SER A 57 11.71 -8.32 -8.29
N TRP A 58 10.69 -8.06 -9.11
CA TRP A 58 9.59 -9.00 -9.37
C TRP A 58 9.39 -9.19 -10.85
N TYR A 59 9.40 -10.44 -11.30
CA TYR A 59 9.02 -10.79 -12.66
C TYR A 59 7.51 -10.81 -12.75
N ILE A 60 6.93 -10.02 -13.65
CA ILE A 60 5.48 -9.83 -13.73
C ILE A 60 4.92 -10.24 -15.09
N LYS A 61 3.63 -10.59 -15.10
CA LYS A 61 2.80 -10.69 -16.31
C LYS A 61 1.70 -9.66 -16.28
N TYR A 62 1.69 -8.75 -17.25
CA TYR A 62 0.57 -7.82 -17.43
C TYR A 62 -0.73 -8.56 -17.78
N LYS A 63 -1.83 -8.21 -17.12
CA LYS A 63 -3.15 -8.80 -17.36
C LYS A 63 -3.68 -8.31 -18.71
N GLY A 64 -4.03 -9.23 -19.60
CA GLY A 64 -4.57 -8.92 -20.93
C GLY A 64 -3.52 -8.63 -22.00
N TYR A 65 -2.23 -8.77 -21.68
CA TYR A 65 -1.12 -8.61 -22.62
C TYR A 65 -0.39 -9.94 -22.83
N SER A 66 0.27 -10.09 -23.98
CA SER A 66 1.09 -11.25 -24.32
C SER A 66 2.32 -11.37 -23.40
N ALA A 67 2.88 -12.58 -23.32
CA ALA A 67 4.08 -12.84 -22.50
C ALA A 67 5.33 -12.08 -22.96
N SER A 68 5.34 -11.57 -24.20
CA SER A 68 6.42 -10.71 -24.72
C SER A 68 6.57 -9.39 -23.96
N TRP A 69 5.57 -9.00 -23.16
CA TRP A 69 5.61 -7.82 -22.30
C TRP A 69 5.99 -8.12 -20.85
N ASN A 70 6.24 -9.39 -20.51
CA ASN A 70 6.67 -9.73 -19.16
C ASN A 70 8.05 -9.11 -18.90
N GLU A 71 8.23 -8.54 -17.72
CA GLU A 71 9.47 -7.86 -17.35
C GLU A 71 9.77 -8.01 -15.87
N TRP A 72 11.01 -7.74 -15.49
CA TRP A 72 11.40 -7.54 -14.10
C TRP A 72 11.18 -6.07 -13.75
N VAL A 73 10.49 -5.82 -12.63
CA VAL A 73 10.26 -4.45 -12.13
C VAL A 73 10.78 -4.28 -10.71
N GLY A 74 11.39 -3.13 -10.46
CA GLY A 74 11.85 -2.74 -9.13
C GLY A 74 10.75 -2.08 -8.28
N PRO A 75 11.04 -1.81 -6.99
CA PRO A 75 10.07 -1.33 -6.00
C PRO A 75 9.38 -0.01 -6.40
N GLY A 76 10.06 0.88 -7.13
CA GLY A 76 9.48 2.15 -7.60
C GLY A 76 8.42 2.01 -8.69
N ARG A 77 8.27 0.83 -9.29
CA ARG A 77 7.31 0.57 -10.39
C ARG A 77 6.24 -0.44 -10.03
N ILE A 78 6.18 -0.92 -8.80
CA ILE A 78 5.22 -1.95 -8.37
C ILE A 78 4.50 -1.50 -7.09
N ARG A 79 3.19 -1.72 -7.03
CA ARG A 79 2.38 -1.44 -5.85
C ARG A 79 1.32 -2.50 -5.65
N PRO A 80 0.73 -2.62 -4.44
CA PRO A 80 -0.44 -3.48 -4.24
C PRO A 80 -1.53 -3.10 -5.23
N ARG A 81 -2.17 -4.12 -5.82
CA ARG A 81 -3.29 -3.84 -6.71
C ARG A 81 -4.46 -3.29 -5.89
N HIS A 82 -4.80 -2.02 -6.12
CA HIS A 82 -6.12 -1.51 -5.79
C HIS A 82 -7.08 -2.04 -6.85
N VAL A 83 -7.72 -3.17 -6.55
CA VAL A 83 -8.85 -3.63 -7.34
C VAL A 83 -9.96 -2.61 -7.11
N MET A 84 -10.38 -1.91 -8.16
CA MET A 84 -11.62 -1.16 -8.03
C MET A 84 -12.75 -2.18 -7.98
N HIS A 85 -13.31 -2.38 -6.80
CA HIS A 85 -14.44 -3.25 -6.55
C HIS A 85 -15.71 -2.52 -7.01
N HIS A 86 -15.92 -2.43 -8.32
CA HIS A 86 -17.21 -2.04 -8.88
C HIS A 86 -18.09 -3.29 -8.90
N GLY A 87 -19.26 -3.24 -8.27
CA GLY A 87 -20.30 -4.28 -8.43
C GLY A 87 -20.06 -5.61 -7.71
N VAL A 88 -19.09 -5.72 -6.80
CA VAL A 88 -18.82 -6.99 -6.07
C VAL A 88 -19.97 -7.35 -5.13
N TYR A 89 -20.68 -6.35 -4.61
CA TYR A 89 -21.85 -6.55 -3.75
C TYR A 89 -23.02 -5.69 -4.27
N PRO A 90 -23.94 -6.29 -5.05
CA PRO A 90 -25.21 -5.64 -5.43
C PRO A 90 -26.04 -5.19 -4.22
N VAL A 91 -27.02 -4.32 -4.48
CA VAL A 91 -28.02 -3.97 -3.47
C VAL A 91 -28.75 -5.24 -3.02
N GLY A 92 -28.95 -5.38 -1.70
CA GLY A 92 -29.56 -6.55 -1.09
C GLY A 92 -28.58 -7.68 -0.75
N THR A 93 -27.34 -7.66 -1.22
CA THR A 93 -26.36 -8.72 -0.92
C THR A 93 -26.01 -8.76 0.57
N PRO A 94 -26.06 -9.95 1.22
CA PRO A 94 -25.56 -10.13 2.57
C PRO A 94 -24.03 -10.13 2.58
N VAL A 95 -23.43 -9.39 3.51
CA VAL A 95 -21.98 -9.20 3.62
C VAL A 95 -21.55 -9.23 5.09
N MET A 96 -20.24 -9.32 5.33
CA MET A 96 -19.65 -9.03 6.64
C MET A 96 -18.90 -7.70 6.57
N VAL A 97 -19.03 -6.88 7.60
CA VAL A 97 -18.44 -5.54 7.68
C VAL A 97 -17.54 -5.43 8.90
N LEU A 98 -16.32 -4.90 8.71
CA LEU A 98 -15.34 -4.71 9.76
C LEU A 98 -15.66 -3.46 10.58
N TRP A 99 -15.85 -3.64 11.88
CA TRP A 99 -16.02 -2.57 12.86
C TRP A 99 -15.22 -2.87 14.12
N LYS A 100 -14.36 -1.93 14.55
CA LYS A 100 -13.48 -2.07 15.72
C LYS A 100 -12.77 -3.44 15.81
N GLY A 101 -12.20 -3.91 14.69
CA GLY A 101 -11.45 -5.16 14.63
C GLY A 101 -12.29 -6.44 14.57
N LYS A 102 -13.62 -6.35 14.57
CA LYS A 102 -14.53 -7.50 14.48
C LYS A 102 -15.41 -7.40 13.24
N TRP A 103 -15.78 -8.55 12.68
CA TRP A 103 -16.65 -8.62 11.50
C TRP A 103 -18.10 -8.86 11.92
N TYR A 104 -19.00 -7.99 11.46
CA TYR A 104 -20.43 -8.05 11.78
C TYR A 104 -21.28 -8.28 10.53
N PRO A 105 -22.36 -9.07 10.62
CA PRO A 105 -23.25 -9.30 9.48
C PRO A 105 -24.02 -8.03 9.11
N ALA A 106 -24.10 -7.75 7.81
CA ALA A 106 -24.82 -6.61 7.27
C ALA A 106 -25.48 -6.95 5.90
N ARG A 107 -26.28 -6.01 5.39
CA ARG A 107 -26.87 -6.06 4.05
C ARG A 107 -26.58 -4.77 3.30
N VAL A 108 -26.25 -4.86 2.02
CA VAL A 108 -26.04 -3.69 1.15
C VAL A 108 -27.38 -3.00 0.85
N LEU A 109 -27.45 -1.70 1.06
CA LEU A 109 -28.59 -0.83 0.72
C LEU A 109 -28.35 -0.02 -0.57
N GLN A 110 -27.11 0.43 -0.80
CA GLN A 110 -26.71 1.15 -2.00
C GLN A 110 -25.27 0.77 -2.37
N ALA A 111 -24.94 0.82 -3.66
CA ALA A 111 -23.60 0.54 -4.15
C ALA A 111 -23.13 1.66 -5.09
N ARG A 112 -21.87 2.06 -4.91
CA ARG A 112 -21.12 2.97 -5.78
C ARG A 112 -19.72 2.38 -5.99
N PRO A 113 -18.94 2.86 -6.97
CA PRO A 113 -17.53 2.49 -7.11
C PRO A 113 -16.77 2.47 -5.77
N ASN A 114 -16.26 1.29 -5.36
CA ASN A 114 -15.49 1.10 -4.12
C ASN A 114 -16.18 1.51 -2.81
N SER A 115 -17.51 1.63 -2.79
CA SER A 115 -18.22 2.03 -1.58
C SER A 115 -19.63 1.45 -1.53
N TRP A 116 -20.01 0.93 -0.37
CA TRP A 116 -21.32 0.33 -0.15
C TRP A 116 -21.97 0.93 1.09
N TYR A 117 -23.19 1.42 0.93
CA TYR A 117 -24.03 1.80 2.05
C TYR A 117 -24.64 0.54 2.63
N ILE A 118 -24.39 0.26 3.91
CA ILE A 118 -24.79 -1.00 4.55
C ILE A 118 -25.76 -0.77 5.71
N LYS A 119 -26.52 -1.82 6.04
CA LYS A 119 -27.29 -1.94 7.28
C LYS A 119 -26.79 -3.15 8.07
N TYR A 120 -26.28 -2.92 9.27
CA TYR A 120 -25.91 -4.01 10.19
C TYR A 120 -27.15 -4.81 10.63
N LYS A 121 -27.03 -6.14 10.67
CA LYS A 121 -28.13 -7.01 11.11
C LYS A 121 -28.31 -6.88 12.63
N GLY A 122 -29.52 -6.56 13.07
CA GLY A 122 -29.85 -6.41 14.49
C GLY A 122 -29.57 -5.02 15.08
N TYR A 123 -29.16 -4.06 14.27
CA TYR A 123 -28.88 -2.68 14.70
C TYR A 123 -29.82 -1.67 13.98
N GLY A 124 -30.05 -0.53 14.62
CA GLY A 124 -30.86 0.57 14.08
C GLY A 124 -30.21 1.26 12.89
N SER A 125 -31.01 2.00 12.10
CA SER A 125 -30.53 2.71 10.90
C SER A 125 -29.54 3.84 11.19
N ASN A 126 -29.46 4.31 12.45
CA ASN A 126 -28.44 5.24 12.92
C ASN A 126 -27.01 4.66 12.86
N TRP A 127 -26.87 3.34 12.70
CA TRP A 127 -25.60 2.65 12.49
C TRP A 127 -25.27 2.38 11.02
N ASN A 128 -26.16 2.73 10.09
CA ASN A 128 -25.89 2.55 8.68
C ASN A 128 -24.73 3.47 8.26
N GLU A 129 -23.81 2.95 7.47
CA GLU A 129 -22.64 3.70 7.03
C GLU A 129 -22.22 3.29 5.62
N TRP A 130 -21.41 4.14 5.00
CA TRP A 130 -20.68 3.78 3.79
C TRP A 130 -19.36 3.10 4.18
N VAL A 131 -19.09 1.93 3.61
CA VAL A 131 -17.84 1.21 3.83
C VAL A 131 -17.09 0.99 2.53
N GLY A 132 -15.76 1.08 2.59
CA GLY A 132 -14.87 0.78 1.49
C GLY A 132 -14.47 -0.70 1.42
N PRO A 133 -13.74 -1.11 0.37
CA PRO A 133 -13.39 -2.51 0.10
C PRO A 133 -12.56 -3.18 1.20
N GLY A 134 -11.79 -2.41 1.98
CA GLY A 134 -11.01 -2.94 3.11
C GLY A 134 -11.85 -3.31 4.33
N ARG A 135 -13.14 -2.94 4.36
CA ARG A 135 -14.04 -3.16 5.51
C ARG A 135 -15.25 -4.02 5.16
N ILE A 136 -15.28 -4.65 4.00
CA ILE A 136 -16.43 -5.45 3.54
C ILE A 136 -15.93 -6.73 2.87
N ARG A 137 -16.60 -7.85 3.14
CA ARG A 137 -16.29 -9.17 2.55
C ARG A 137 -17.57 -10.00 2.36
N PRO A 138 -17.54 -11.08 1.57
CA PRO A 138 -18.67 -12.00 1.48
C PRO A 138 -19.05 -12.56 2.86
N ARG A 139 -20.33 -12.87 3.07
CA ARG A 139 -20.80 -13.43 4.33
C ARG A 139 -20.27 -14.83 4.59
#